data_AF-A0A8T5PWV5-F1
#
_entry.id   AF-A0A8T5PWV5-F1
#
_cell.length_a   1.000
_cell.length_b   1.000
_cell.length_c   1.000
_cell.angle_alpha   90.00
_cell.angle_beta   90.00
_cell.angle_gamma   90.00
#
_symmetry.space_group_name_H-M   'P 1'
#
loop_
_entity.id
_entity.type
_entity.pdbx_description
1 polymer ?
#
loop_
_entity_poly.entity_id
_entity_poly.type
_entity_poly.pdbx_seq_one_letter_code
_entity_poly.pdbx_strand_id
1 'polypeptide(L)'
;AAKELLKDVKFPVILKFPQGTQGKGVLFVESFAAAASTLDALSVLNQPVIIQDYIETGGVDLRVIVTGDKVAAAMKRIAVFGEKRANIHAGGKGEAFIPDERTKRVALNTAKAIGADICAVDMLESVKGPVVIEVNLSPGLQGITKATGINVAEKLASYMHDRTREYIAQKKASVKTADILKDVGVAAAEDGRINEIIGNLDLRGQRLLLPETVSKMTKFTDKGEYIIKFKDGELCIKRMKAWKK
;
A
#
# COMPACT_ATOMS: atom_id res chain seq x y z
N ALA A 1 3.40 -23.86 -25.20
CA ALA A 1 2.67 -22.65 -24.78
C ALA A 1 3.46 -21.37 -25.12
N ALA A 2 4.61 -21.08 -24.46
CA ALA A 2 5.34 -19.82 -24.67
C ALA A 2 5.82 -19.59 -26.12
N LYS A 3 6.25 -20.63 -26.84
CA LYS A 3 6.63 -20.54 -28.27
C LYS A 3 5.47 -20.26 -29.22
N GLU A 4 4.24 -20.63 -28.86
CA GLU A 4 3.06 -20.33 -29.68
C GLU A 4 2.75 -18.83 -29.60
N LEU A 5 2.89 -18.23 -28.41
CA LEU A 5 2.75 -16.78 -28.22
C LEU A 5 3.77 -15.98 -29.05
N LEU A 6 4.94 -16.54 -29.34
CA LEU A 6 5.95 -15.89 -30.18
C LEU A 6 5.51 -15.69 -31.64
N LYS A 7 4.49 -16.42 -32.11
CA LYS A 7 3.96 -16.26 -33.47
C LYS A 7 3.08 -15.02 -33.62
N ASP A 8 2.50 -14.56 -32.52
CA ASP A 8 1.54 -13.44 -32.49
C ASP A 8 2.18 -12.10 -32.08
N VAL A 9 3.48 -12.10 -31.75
CA VAL A 9 4.23 -10.89 -31.36
C VAL A 9 5.10 -10.36 -32.49
N LYS A 10 5.31 -9.05 -32.52
CA LYS A 10 6.22 -8.41 -33.48
C LYS A 10 7.61 -8.31 -32.89
N PHE A 11 8.61 -8.72 -33.66
CA PHE A 11 10.01 -8.59 -33.27
C PHE A 11 10.55 -7.20 -33.62
N PRO A 12 11.50 -6.67 -32.84
CA PRO A 12 12.15 -7.29 -31.67
C PRO A 12 11.25 -7.33 -30.41
N VAL A 13 11.56 -8.25 -29.49
CA VAL A 13 10.86 -8.39 -28.20
C VAL A 13 11.84 -8.30 -27.03
N ILE A 14 11.30 -7.98 -25.85
CA ILE A 14 12.01 -8.02 -24.58
C ILE A 14 11.59 -9.27 -23.80
N LEU A 15 12.57 -10.08 -23.39
CA LEU A 15 12.37 -11.15 -22.41
C LEU A 15 12.92 -10.68 -21.06
N LYS A 16 12.08 -10.69 -20.03
CA LYS A 16 12.49 -10.28 -18.67
C LYS A 16 12.10 -11.31 -17.62
N PHE A 17 12.96 -11.51 -16.64
CA PHE A 17 12.58 -12.29 -15.46
C PHE A 17 11.69 -11.44 -14.54
N PRO A 18 10.66 -12.04 -13.90
CA PRO A 18 9.84 -11.35 -12.89
C PRO A 18 10.65 -10.88 -11.67
N GLN A 19 11.78 -11.54 -11.39
CA GLN A 19 12.66 -11.24 -10.27
C GLN A 19 14.02 -10.82 -10.82
N GLY A 20 14.44 -9.61 -10.47
CA GLY A 20 15.71 -9.04 -10.89
C GLY A 20 15.81 -7.57 -10.47
N THR A 21 17.02 -7.09 -10.22
CA THR A 21 17.29 -5.67 -9.98
C THR A 21 18.37 -5.18 -10.93
N GLN A 22 18.40 -3.87 -11.19
CA GLN A 22 19.46 -3.20 -11.96
C GLN A 22 19.57 -3.66 -13.44
N GLY A 23 18.51 -4.22 -14.02
CA GLY A 23 18.49 -4.62 -15.45
C GLY A 23 19.28 -5.89 -15.77
N LYS A 24 19.77 -6.60 -14.74
CA LYS A 24 20.22 -7.99 -14.90
C LYS A 24 18.98 -8.85 -15.15
N GLY A 25 18.98 -9.58 -16.26
CA GLY A 25 17.84 -10.43 -16.61
C GLY A 25 16.83 -9.82 -17.58
N VAL A 26 17.21 -8.77 -18.31
CA VAL A 26 16.46 -8.24 -19.45
C VAL A 26 17.24 -8.57 -20.73
N LEU A 27 16.61 -9.32 -21.64
CA LEU A 27 17.20 -9.76 -22.91
C LEU A 27 16.45 -9.09 -24.06
N PHE A 28 17.20 -8.53 -25.00
CA PHE A 28 16.67 -7.98 -26.24
C PHE A 28 16.82 -9.03 -27.34
N VAL A 29 15.71 -9.39 -28.00
CA VAL A 29 15.68 -10.51 -28.94
C VAL A 29 15.05 -10.10 -30.27
N GLU A 30 15.80 -10.26 -31.36
CA GLU A 30 15.47 -9.68 -32.66
C GLU A 30 14.70 -10.61 -33.61
N SER A 31 14.60 -11.90 -33.29
CA SER A 31 13.94 -12.86 -34.17
C SER A 31 13.24 -13.98 -33.41
N PHE A 32 12.27 -14.60 -34.08
CA PHE A 32 11.57 -15.79 -33.58
C PHE A 32 12.55 -16.90 -33.22
N ALA A 33 13.53 -17.19 -34.08
CA ALA A 33 14.51 -18.26 -33.84
C ALA A 33 15.33 -18.00 -32.57
N ALA A 34 15.82 -16.77 -32.38
CA ALA A 34 16.57 -16.40 -31.19
C ALA A 34 15.70 -16.46 -29.91
N ALA A 35 14.45 -16.01 -30.00
CA ALA A 35 13.52 -16.05 -28.86
C ALA A 35 13.14 -17.48 -28.49
N ALA A 36 12.83 -18.32 -29.48
CA ALA A 36 12.52 -19.72 -29.28
C ALA A 36 13.68 -20.48 -28.62
N SER A 37 14.92 -20.27 -29.09
CA SER A 37 16.11 -20.88 -28.50
C SER A 37 16.38 -20.40 -27.08
N THR A 38 16.17 -19.11 -26.81
CA THR A 38 16.33 -18.54 -25.46
C THR A 38 15.28 -19.11 -24.52
N LEU A 39 14.02 -19.20 -24.94
CA LEU A 39 12.95 -19.81 -24.14
C LEU A 39 13.22 -21.28 -23.81
N ASP A 40 13.80 -22.06 -24.73
CA ASP A 40 14.18 -23.44 -24.45
C ASP A 40 15.22 -23.51 -23.33
N ALA A 41 16.27 -22.68 -23.41
CA ALA A 41 17.29 -22.62 -22.36
C ALA A 41 16.70 -22.19 -21.00
N LEU A 42 15.82 -21.19 -20.98
CA LEU A 42 15.16 -20.73 -19.75
C LEU A 42 14.18 -21.75 -19.18
N SER A 43 13.52 -22.53 -20.05
CA SER A 43 12.61 -23.60 -19.63
C SER A 43 13.36 -24.73 -18.93
N VAL A 44 14.58 -25.08 -19.38
CA VAL A 44 15.42 -26.07 -18.69
C VAL A 44 15.79 -25.60 -17.28
N LEU A 45 15.99 -24.29 -17.12
CA LEU A 45 16.31 -23.67 -15.83
C LEU A 45 15.07 -23.41 -14.95
N ASN A 46 13.88 -23.80 -15.40
CA ASN A 46 12.60 -23.56 -14.72
C ASN A 46 12.39 -22.09 -14.30
N GLN A 47 12.90 -21.16 -15.10
CA GLN A 47 12.78 -19.73 -14.80
C GLN A 47 11.52 -19.13 -15.42
N PRO A 48 10.68 -18.42 -14.64
CA PRO A 48 9.55 -17.70 -15.21
C PRO A 48 10.07 -16.53 -16.05
N VAL A 49 9.41 -16.26 -17.18
CA VAL A 49 9.80 -15.20 -18.11
C VAL A 49 8.57 -14.43 -18.58
N ILE A 50 8.73 -13.13 -18.72
CA ILE A 50 7.74 -12.22 -19.28
C ILE A 50 8.23 -11.82 -20.66
N ILE A 51 7.37 -11.98 -21.67
CA ILE A 51 7.59 -11.53 -23.04
C ILE A 51 6.88 -10.19 -23.20
N GLN A 52 7.57 -9.16 -23.67
CA GLN A 52 7.02 -7.82 -23.89
C GLN A 52 7.40 -7.28 -25.27
N ASP A 53 6.53 -6.46 -25.84
CA ASP A 53 6.85 -5.70 -27.04
C ASP A 53 8.04 -4.77 -26.78
N TYR A 54 8.93 -4.66 -27.75
CA TYR A 54 9.97 -3.65 -27.72
C TYR A 54 9.38 -2.28 -28.10
N ILE A 55 9.74 -1.26 -27.32
CA ILE A 55 9.38 0.13 -27.59
C ILE A 55 10.67 0.90 -27.81
N GLU A 56 10.87 1.40 -29.03
CA GLU A 56 11.98 2.27 -29.36
C GLU A 56 11.78 3.64 -28.72
N THR A 57 12.74 4.05 -27.90
CA THR A 57 12.70 5.30 -27.11
C THR A 57 13.96 6.14 -27.27
N GLY A 58 14.91 5.69 -28.11
CA GLY A 58 16.23 6.32 -28.18
C GLY A 58 17.05 6.13 -26.90
N GLY A 59 16.75 5.06 -26.13
CA GLY A 59 17.40 4.80 -24.85
C GLY A 59 16.98 5.76 -23.73
N VAL A 60 15.73 6.23 -23.76
CA VAL A 60 15.19 7.13 -22.73
C VAL A 60 14.06 6.45 -21.98
N ASP A 61 14.14 6.43 -20.66
CA ASP A 61 13.02 6.07 -19.79
C ASP A 61 12.66 7.22 -18.84
N LEU A 62 11.39 7.26 -18.43
CA LEU A 62 10.84 8.27 -17.55
C LEU A 62 10.67 7.66 -16.16
N ARG A 63 11.27 8.29 -15.15
CA ARG A 63 11.02 7.96 -13.74
C ARG A 63 10.24 9.07 -13.08
N VAL A 64 9.10 8.73 -12.50
CA VAL A 64 8.21 9.68 -11.80
C VAL A 64 8.01 9.22 -10.36
N ILE A 65 8.41 10.04 -9.39
CA ILE A 65 8.16 9.79 -7.96
C ILE A 65 6.77 10.32 -7.62
N VAL A 66 5.93 9.43 -7.10
CA VAL A 66 4.60 9.75 -6.58
C VAL A 66 4.64 9.78 -5.05
N THR A 67 3.94 10.76 -4.47
CA THR A 67 3.69 10.90 -3.03
C THR A 67 2.23 11.32 -2.80
N GLY A 68 1.43 10.43 -2.21
CA GLY A 68 -0.02 10.58 -2.14
C GLY A 68 -0.60 10.79 -3.54
N ASP A 69 -1.36 11.87 -3.71
CA ASP A 69 -2.01 12.22 -4.98
C ASP A 69 -1.18 13.17 -5.86
N LYS A 70 0.14 13.28 -5.61
CA LYS A 70 1.01 14.25 -6.29
C LYS A 70 2.28 13.62 -6.84
N VAL A 71 2.78 14.21 -7.92
CA VAL A 71 4.15 13.94 -8.42
C VAL A 71 5.13 14.78 -7.62
N ALA A 72 6.03 14.12 -6.90
CA ALA A 72 7.06 14.78 -6.08
C ALA A 72 8.25 15.28 -6.92
N ALA A 73 8.68 14.46 -7.89
CA ALA A 73 9.77 14.75 -8.80
C ALA A 73 9.70 13.82 -10.02
N ALA A 74 10.31 14.22 -11.13
CA ALA A 74 10.40 13.41 -12.33
C ALA A 74 11.73 13.63 -13.03
N MET A 75 12.32 12.57 -13.58
CA MET A 75 13.54 12.64 -14.39
C MET A 75 13.46 11.70 -15.59
N LYS A 76 14.13 12.09 -16.67
CA LYS A 76 14.51 11.20 -17.76
C LYS A 76 15.80 10.52 -17.37
N ARG A 77 15.89 9.22 -17.60
CA ARG A 77 17.16 8.48 -17.56
C ARG A 77 17.53 8.18 -19.01
N ILE A 78 18.75 8.51 -19.39
CA ILE A 78 19.27 8.37 -20.74
C ILE A 78 20.39 7.35 -20.71
N ALA A 79 20.27 6.30 -21.53
CA ALA A 79 21.27 5.27 -21.70
C ALA A 79 22.59 5.84 -22.26
N VAL A 80 23.70 5.15 -21.98
CA VAL A 80 24.99 5.46 -22.61
C VAL A 80 24.93 5.01 -24.08
N PHE A 81 25.60 5.74 -24.97
CA PHE A 81 25.66 5.43 -26.40
C PHE A 81 26.02 3.96 -26.66
N GLY A 82 25.18 3.25 -27.42
CA GLY A 82 25.35 1.82 -27.72
C GLY A 82 24.60 0.86 -26.78
N GLU A 83 24.10 1.33 -25.64
CA GLU A 83 23.19 0.53 -24.79
C GLU A 83 21.73 0.93 -25.03
N LYS A 84 20.87 -0.06 -25.31
CA LYS A 84 19.41 0.15 -25.38
C LYS A 84 18.74 0.30 -24.00
N ARG A 85 19.50 0.24 -22.90
CA ARG A 85 19.01 0.22 -21.51
C ARG A 85 19.40 1.50 -20.78
N ALA A 86 18.43 2.18 -20.20
CA ALA A 86 18.60 3.51 -19.60
C ALA A 86 18.92 3.51 -18.08
N ASN A 87 19.36 2.39 -17.52
CA ASN A 87 19.60 2.30 -16.07
C ASN A 87 20.74 3.21 -15.61
N ILE A 88 20.45 4.20 -14.75
CA ILE A 88 21.44 5.13 -14.17
C ILE A 88 22.62 4.41 -13.49
N HIS A 89 22.38 3.25 -12.87
CA HIS A 89 23.44 2.47 -12.22
C HIS A 89 24.46 1.86 -13.19
N ALA A 90 24.17 1.86 -14.50
CA ALA A 90 25.07 1.44 -15.57
C ALA A 90 25.80 2.63 -16.24
N GLY A 91 25.74 3.83 -15.66
CA GLY A 91 26.39 5.04 -16.19
C GLY A 91 25.46 5.97 -16.98
N GLY A 92 24.16 5.68 -17.02
CA GLY A 92 23.17 6.55 -17.67
C GLY A 92 23.04 7.93 -17.00
N LYS A 93 22.73 8.96 -17.79
CA LYS A 93 22.57 10.34 -17.33
C LYS A 93 21.13 10.60 -16.90
N GLY A 94 20.94 11.19 -15.73
CA GLY A 94 19.63 11.67 -15.27
C GLY A 94 19.43 13.15 -15.61
N GLU A 95 18.29 13.49 -16.20
CA GLU A 95 17.92 14.88 -16.51
C GLU A 95 16.52 15.19 -15.97
N ALA A 96 16.36 16.35 -15.34
CA ALA A 96 15.04 16.81 -14.91
C ALA A 96 14.10 16.94 -16.11
N PHE A 97 12.83 16.58 -15.92
CA PHE A 97 11.79 16.97 -16.87
C PHE A 97 10.50 17.28 -16.14
N ILE A 98 9.66 18.07 -16.80
CA ILE A 98 8.30 18.36 -16.34
C ILE A 98 7.38 17.37 -17.06
N PRO A 99 6.75 16.42 -16.34
CA PRO A 99 5.82 15.49 -16.97
C PRO A 99 4.59 16.25 -17.46
N ASP A 100 4.10 15.87 -18.63
CA ASP A 100 2.83 16.38 -19.14
C ASP A 100 1.65 15.82 -18.33
N GLU A 101 0.45 16.36 -18.56
CA GLU A 101 -0.74 15.94 -17.82
C GLU A 101 -1.08 14.46 -18.02
N ARG A 102 -0.74 13.90 -19.18
CA ARG A 102 -0.97 12.49 -19.48
C ARG A 102 -0.04 11.60 -18.66
N THR A 103 1.25 11.89 -18.63
CA THR A 103 2.27 11.17 -17.86
C THR A 103 2.00 11.26 -16.38
N LYS A 104 1.66 12.46 -15.86
CA LYS A 104 1.24 12.63 -14.46
C LYS A 104 0.05 11.74 -14.13
N ARG A 105 -1.00 11.78 -14.95
CA ARG A 105 -2.22 10.99 -14.71
C ARG A 105 -1.94 9.49 -14.72
N VAL A 106 -1.13 9.00 -15.66
CA VAL A 106 -0.72 7.59 -15.72
C VAL A 106 0.04 7.20 -14.45
N ALA A 107 1.01 8.01 -14.01
CA ALA A 107 1.78 7.74 -12.80
C ALA A 107 0.89 7.70 -11.53
N LEU A 108 0.02 8.70 -11.35
CA LEU A 108 -0.88 8.78 -10.19
C LEU A 108 -1.91 7.64 -10.18
N ASN A 109 -2.52 7.34 -11.32
CA ASN A 109 -3.46 6.23 -11.43
C ASN A 109 -2.78 4.88 -11.18
N THR A 110 -1.53 4.73 -11.60
CA THR A 110 -0.74 3.51 -11.34
C THR A 110 -0.50 3.34 -9.86
N ALA A 111 -0.02 4.37 -9.17
CA ALA A 111 0.19 4.35 -7.72
C ALA A 111 -1.10 4.01 -6.96
N LYS A 112 -2.22 4.63 -7.35
CA LYS A 112 -3.54 4.36 -6.78
C LYS A 112 -4.01 2.93 -7.04
N ALA A 113 -3.83 2.41 -8.25
CA ALA A 113 -4.25 1.06 -8.62
C ALA A 113 -3.54 -0.04 -7.80
N ILE A 114 -2.30 0.21 -7.38
CA ILE A 114 -1.54 -0.72 -6.54
C ILE A 114 -1.63 -0.41 -5.04
N GLY A 115 -2.33 0.66 -4.65
CA GLY A 115 -2.45 1.09 -3.26
C GLY A 115 -1.15 1.62 -2.65
N ALA A 116 -0.26 2.19 -3.47
CA ALA A 116 1.00 2.75 -3.00
C ALA A 116 0.91 4.27 -2.84
N ASP A 117 1.14 4.74 -1.62
CA ASP A 117 1.22 6.18 -1.32
C ASP A 117 2.55 6.78 -1.78
N ILE A 118 3.63 5.99 -1.76
CA ILE A 118 4.98 6.40 -2.16
C ILE A 118 5.56 5.34 -3.08
N CYS A 119 5.88 5.71 -4.31
CA CYS A 119 6.55 4.83 -5.26
C CYS A 119 7.23 5.62 -6.39
N ALA A 120 8.17 5.00 -7.09
CA ALA A 120 8.57 5.44 -8.42
C ALA A 120 7.83 4.64 -9.48
N VAL A 121 7.19 5.34 -10.42
CA VAL A 121 6.60 4.75 -11.61
C VAL A 121 7.56 4.98 -12.75
N ASP A 122 8.05 3.89 -13.34
CA ASP A 122 8.95 3.94 -14.48
C ASP A 122 8.18 3.63 -15.76
N MET A 123 8.37 4.48 -16.75
CA MET A 123 7.58 4.51 -17.97
C MET A 123 8.46 4.68 -19.21
N LEU A 124 7.96 4.24 -20.35
CA LEU A 124 8.49 4.59 -21.66
C LEU A 124 7.52 5.49 -22.39
N GLU A 125 8.05 6.42 -23.18
CA GLU A 125 7.26 7.19 -24.12
C GLU A 125 7.06 6.35 -25.40
N SER A 126 5.83 5.91 -25.64
CA SER A 126 5.48 5.22 -26.89
C SER A 126 4.81 6.19 -27.87
N VAL A 127 4.68 5.79 -29.14
CA VAL A 127 3.91 6.55 -30.14
C VAL A 127 2.45 6.79 -29.72
N LYS A 128 1.91 5.96 -28.82
CA LYS A 128 0.55 6.10 -28.30
C LYS A 128 0.50 6.86 -26.98
N GLY A 129 1.64 7.29 -26.41
CA GLY A 129 1.76 7.93 -25.09
C GLY A 129 2.55 7.11 -24.07
N PRO A 130 2.59 7.55 -22.79
CA PRO A 130 3.38 6.91 -21.75
C PRO A 130 2.81 5.52 -21.39
N VAL A 131 3.69 4.53 -21.31
CA VAL A 131 3.38 3.17 -20.88
C VAL A 131 4.19 2.79 -19.66
N VAL A 132 3.56 2.13 -18.68
CA VAL A 132 4.20 1.73 -17.43
C VAL A 132 4.98 0.44 -17.63
N ILE A 133 6.22 0.42 -17.16
CA ILE A 133 7.09 -0.78 -17.19
C ILE A 133 7.22 -1.43 -15.82
N GLU A 134 7.51 -0.63 -14.80
CA GLU A 134 7.75 -1.11 -13.46
C GLU A 134 7.29 -0.07 -12.43
N VAL A 135 6.94 -0.55 -11.25
CA VAL A 135 6.67 0.31 -10.10
C VAL A 135 7.56 -0.12 -8.95
N ASN A 136 8.35 0.83 -8.46
CA ASN A 136 9.31 0.63 -7.39
C ASN A 136 8.76 1.21 -6.09
N LEU A 137 8.39 0.35 -5.14
CA LEU A 137 7.80 0.75 -3.84
C LEU A 137 8.83 1.38 -2.88
N SER A 138 10.12 1.10 -3.08
CA SER A 138 11.21 1.69 -2.29
C SER A 138 12.24 2.33 -3.21
N PRO A 139 11.91 3.45 -3.86
CA PRO A 139 12.75 4.02 -4.90
C PRO A 139 14.00 4.69 -4.32
N GLY A 140 15.12 4.55 -5.02
CA GLY A 140 16.33 5.30 -4.73
C GLY A 140 16.15 6.79 -5.03
N LEU A 141 16.45 7.66 -4.06
CA LEU A 141 16.22 9.10 -4.16
C LEU A 141 17.45 9.88 -4.65
N GLN A 142 18.66 9.36 -4.44
CA GLN A 142 19.90 10.09 -4.72
C GLN A 142 20.00 10.57 -6.17
N GLY A 143 19.75 9.68 -7.14
CA GLY A 143 19.84 10.01 -8.57
C GLY A 143 18.85 11.09 -8.99
N ILE A 144 17.59 10.98 -8.57
CA ILE A 144 16.55 11.94 -8.94
C ILE A 144 16.70 13.28 -8.23
N THR A 145 17.11 13.29 -6.96
CA THR A 145 17.43 14.52 -6.23
C THR A 145 18.57 15.26 -6.92
N LYS A 146 19.62 14.54 -7.36
CA LYS A 146 20.76 15.15 -8.07
C LYS A 146 20.38 15.68 -9.45
N ALA A 147 19.54 14.95 -10.20
CA ALA A 147 19.10 15.32 -11.53
C ALA A 147 18.12 16.50 -11.53
N THR A 148 17.25 16.60 -10.51
CA THR A 148 16.18 17.60 -10.45
C THR A 148 16.50 18.80 -9.56
N GLY A 149 17.46 18.68 -8.65
CA GLY A 149 17.70 19.67 -7.59
C GLY A 149 16.59 19.73 -6.53
N ILE A 150 15.57 18.86 -6.62
CA ILE A 150 14.43 18.83 -5.70
C ILE A 150 14.81 17.98 -4.49
N ASN A 151 14.55 18.49 -3.28
CA ASN A 151 14.65 17.70 -2.06
C ASN A 151 13.48 16.69 -1.96
N VAL A 152 13.62 15.57 -2.66
CA VAL A 152 12.57 14.53 -2.71
C VAL A 152 12.35 13.90 -1.32
N ALA A 153 13.42 13.75 -0.53
CA ALA A 153 13.34 13.19 0.82
C ALA A 153 12.45 14.05 1.74
N GLU A 154 12.60 15.38 1.68
CA GLU A 154 11.76 16.31 2.42
C GLU A 154 10.29 16.24 1.98
N LYS A 155 10.02 16.12 0.67
CA LYS A 155 8.63 15.95 0.18
C LYS A 155 7.97 14.69 0.74
N LEU A 156 8.71 13.57 0.75
CA LEU A 156 8.24 12.31 1.34
C LEU A 156 8.04 12.44 2.84
N ALA A 157 9.01 13.01 3.56
CA ALA A 157 8.95 13.20 5.00
C ALA A 157 7.76 14.08 5.41
N SER A 158 7.53 15.19 4.70
CA SER A 158 6.38 16.07 4.92
C SER A 158 5.06 15.34 4.68
N TYR A 159 4.96 14.56 3.59
CA TYR A 159 3.77 13.74 3.33
C TYR A 159 3.51 12.74 4.47
N MET A 160 4.54 12.00 4.90
CA MET A 160 4.41 11.02 5.99
C MET A 160 4.04 11.69 7.32
N HIS A 161 4.62 12.85 7.60
CA HIS A 161 4.32 13.65 8.79
C HIS A 161 2.84 14.07 8.81
N ASP A 162 2.35 14.65 7.72
CA ASP A 162 0.97 15.12 7.62
C ASP A 162 -0.02 13.97 7.69
N ARG A 163 0.27 12.86 6.99
CA ARG A 163 -0.53 11.64 7.05
C ARG A 163 -0.58 11.04 8.46
N THR A 164 0.54 11.07 9.18
CA THR A 164 0.62 10.62 10.57
C THR A 164 -0.20 11.51 11.49
N ARG A 165 -0.15 12.83 11.30
CA ARG A 165 -0.98 13.78 12.07
C ARG A 165 -2.47 13.54 11.85
N GLU A 166 -2.88 13.37 10.59
CA GLU A 166 -4.27 13.04 10.23
C GLU A 166 -4.72 11.74 10.90
N TYR A 167 -3.90 10.69 10.82
CA TYR A 167 -4.19 9.41 11.44
C TYR A 167 -4.33 9.52 12.96
N ILE A 168 -3.43 10.25 13.63
CA ILE A 168 -3.52 10.50 15.07
C ILE A 168 -4.76 11.32 15.41
N ALA A 169 -5.08 12.36 14.62
CA ALA A 169 -6.26 13.20 14.83
C ALA A 169 -7.55 12.39 14.67
N GLN A 170 -7.65 11.55 13.64
CA GLN A 170 -8.76 10.63 13.43
C GLN A 170 -8.89 9.64 14.58
N LYS A 171 -7.78 9.04 15.03
CA LYS A 171 -7.80 8.12 16.18
C LYS A 171 -8.27 8.83 17.46
N LYS A 172 -7.80 10.05 17.71
CA LYS A 172 -8.25 10.87 18.84
C LYS A 172 -9.72 11.27 18.70
N ALA A 173 -10.18 11.60 17.50
CA ALA A 173 -11.58 11.90 17.23
C ALA A 173 -12.46 10.67 17.46
N SER A 174 -12.08 9.49 16.95
CA SER A 174 -12.80 8.24 17.19
C SER A 174 -12.85 7.85 18.66
N VAL A 175 -11.75 8.05 19.41
CA VAL A 175 -11.71 7.85 20.87
C VAL A 175 -12.61 8.87 21.56
N LYS A 176 -12.53 10.15 21.20
CA LYS A 176 -13.36 11.22 21.77
C LYS A 176 -14.84 11.05 21.43
N THR A 177 -15.19 10.56 20.24
CA THR A 177 -16.57 10.21 19.86
C THR A 177 -17.05 8.99 20.63
N ALA A 178 -16.21 7.98 20.83
CA ALA A 178 -16.53 6.84 21.69
C ALA A 178 -16.70 7.26 23.16
N ASP A 179 -15.90 8.22 23.65
CA ASP A 179 -15.99 8.75 25.00
C ASP A 179 -17.19 9.71 25.15
N ILE A 180 -17.51 10.53 24.15
CA ILE A 180 -18.74 11.32 24.10
C ILE A 180 -19.97 10.40 24.01
N LEU A 181 -19.93 9.30 23.25
CA LEU A 181 -21.01 8.31 23.25
C LEU A 181 -21.16 7.60 24.60
N LYS A 182 -20.07 7.43 25.37
CA LYS A 182 -20.12 6.99 26.77
C LYS A 182 -20.73 8.06 27.68
N ASP A 183 -20.41 9.33 27.47
CA ASP A 183 -20.90 10.45 28.29
C ASP A 183 -22.36 10.84 27.95
N VAL A 184 -22.79 10.71 26.69
CA VAL A 184 -24.17 10.97 26.25
C VAL A 184 -25.09 9.81 26.64
N GLY A 185 -24.54 8.61 26.86
CA GLY A 185 -25.23 7.49 27.51
C GLY A 185 -25.26 7.56 29.04
N VAL A 186 -24.61 8.58 29.65
CA VAL A 186 -24.66 8.85 31.09
C VAL A 186 -24.98 10.32 31.26
N ALA A 187 -26.26 10.65 31.11
CA ALA A 187 -26.77 11.89 31.67
C ALA A 187 -26.46 11.87 33.18
N ALA A 188 -25.54 12.73 33.59
CA ALA A 188 -25.24 12.95 34.99
C ALA A 188 -26.53 13.38 35.70
N ALA A 189 -27.07 12.49 36.51
CA ALA A 189 -28.13 12.81 37.47
C ALA A 189 -27.53 12.73 38.87
N GLU A 190 -27.39 13.90 39.50
CA GLU A 190 -27.18 14.07 40.92
C GLU A 190 -28.37 13.48 41.70
N ASP A 191 -28.37 12.18 41.99
CA ASP A 191 -29.18 11.50 43.03
C ASP A 191 -29.20 9.99 42.76
N GLY A 192 -28.31 9.23 43.40
CA GLY A 192 -28.61 7.94 44.03
C GLY A 192 -29.31 6.81 43.24
N ARG A 193 -29.53 6.89 41.93
CA ARG A 193 -30.31 5.91 41.16
C ARG A 193 -29.50 5.21 40.07
N ILE A 194 -30.01 4.04 39.72
CA ILE A 194 -29.40 2.95 38.98
C ILE A 194 -28.85 3.42 37.62
N ASN A 195 -27.59 3.08 37.33
CA ASN A 195 -27.00 3.30 36.01
C ASN A 195 -27.53 2.24 35.03
N GLU A 196 -28.45 2.63 34.17
CA GLU A 196 -28.99 1.78 33.10
C GLU A 196 -28.20 1.98 31.80
N ILE A 197 -27.85 0.89 31.12
CA ILE A 197 -27.22 0.91 29.80
C ILE A 197 -28.19 0.25 28.83
N ILE A 198 -28.66 1.01 27.84
CA ILE A 198 -29.51 0.50 26.76
C ILE A 198 -28.60 -0.03 25.65
N GLY A 199 -28.71 -1.33 25.35
CA GLY A 199 -27.92 -1.96 24.30
C GLY A 199 -28.41 -3.38 23.99
N ASN A 200 -27.84 -3.97 22.95
CA ASN A 200 -28.13 -5.36 22.60
C ASN A 200 -27.35 -6.31 23.53
N LEU A 201 -27.97 -7.45 23.85
CA LEU A 201 -27.33 -8.50 24.66
C LEU A 201 -26.27 -9.23 23.83
N ASP A 202 -25.00 -9.19 24.25
CA ASP A 202 -23.92 -9.94 23.59
C ASP A 202 -23.82 -11.36 24.19
N LEU A 203 -24.15 -12.36 23.37
CA LEU A 203 -24.10 -13.77 23.71
C LEU A 203 -23.07 -14.49 22.84
N ARG A 204 -22.06 -15.11 23.48
CA ARG A 204 -21.15 -16.06 22.81
C ARG A 204 -21.39 -17.47 23.32
N GLY A 205 -22.12 -18.26 22.53
CA GLY A 205 -22.58 -19.58 22.96
C GLY A 205 -23.53 -19.46 24.15
N GLN A 206 -23.15 -20.02 25.29
CA GLN A 206 -23.91 -19.95 26.54
C GLN A 206 -23.41 -18.86 27.52
N ARG A 207 -22.52 -17.96 27.07
CA ARG A 207 -21.92 -16.91 27.91
C ARG A 207 -22.54 -15.56 27.61
N LEU A 208 -23.03 -14.89 28.66
CA LEU A 208 -23.37 -13.47 28.63
C LEU A 208 -22.09 -12.64 28.76
N LEU A 209 -21.80 -11.81 27.76
CA LEU A 209 -20.67 -10.90 27.80
C LEU A 209 -21.13 -9.52 28.27
N LEU A 210 -20.66 -9.13 29.46
CA LEU A 210 -20.86 -7.78 29.95
C LEU A 210 -19.93 -6.81 29.22
N PRO A 211 -20.42 -5.65 28.75
CA PRO A 211 -19.56 -4.59 28.23
C PRO A 211 -18.45 -4.24 29.23
N GLU A 212 -17.25 -3.91 28.73
CA GLU A 212 -16.12 -3.56 29.60
C GLU A 212 -16.46 -2.48 30.63
N THR A 213 -17.29 -1.51 30.25
CA THR A 213 -17.75 -0.43 31.13
C THR A 213 -18.52 -0.97 32.33
N VAL A 214 -19.44 -1.92 32.11
CA VAL A 214 -20.20 -2.58 33.19
C VAL A 214 -19.25 -3.35 34.11
N SER A 215 -18.35 -4.14 33.54
CA SER A 215 -17.39 -4.94 34.31
C SER A 215 -16.48 -4.05 35.19
N LYS A 216 -16.00 -2.92 34.65
CA LYS A 216 -15.18 -1.95 35.40
C LYS A 216 -15.96 -1.25 36.51
N MET A 217 -17.18 -0.79 36.24
CA MET A 217 -18.02 -0.09 37.23
C MET A 217 -18.49 -1.01 38.35
N THR A 218 -18.88 -2.24 38.02
CA THR A 218 -19.36 -3.25 39.00
C THR A 218 -18.24 -4.00 39.71
N LYS A 219 -17.00 -3.90 39.19
CA LYS A 219 -15.83 -4.70 39.63
C LYS A 219 -16.11 -6.20 39.57
N PHE A 220 -16.86 -6.64 38.57
CA PHE A 220 -17.10 -8.05 38.32
C PHE A 220 -15.87 -8.70 37.68
N THR A 221 -15.55 -9.91 38.13
CA THR A 221 -14.43 -10.71 37.66
C THR A 221 -14.89 -12.15 37.51
N ASP A 222 -14.16 -12.94 36.74
CA ASP A 222 -14.40 -14.38 36.56
C ASP A 222 -14.15 -15.22 37.84
N LYS A 223 -13.52 -14.63 38.85
CA LYS A 223 -13.16 -15.27 40.13
C LYS A 223 -14.04 -14.87 41.31
N GLY A 224 -15.07 -14.03 41.09
CA GLY A 224 -15.95 -13.58 42.16
C GLY A 224 -17.15 -14.51 42.39
N GLU A 225 -17.73 -14.44 43.60
CA GLU A 225 -19.01 -15.06 43.89
C GLU A 225 -20.15 -14.05 43.71
N TYR A 226 -21.18 -14.46 42.97
CA TYR A 226 -22.30 -13.60 42.57
C TYR A 226 -23.65 -14.28 42.81
N ILE A 227 -24.62 -13.48 43.23
CA ILE A 227 -26.03 -13.84 43.31
C ILE A 227 -26.68 -13.38 42.01
N ILE A 228 -27.25 -14.33 41.25
CA ILE A 228 -27.99 -14.07 40.02
C ILE A 228 -29.48 -14.25 40.34
N LYS A 229 -30.24 -13.15 40.32
CA LYS A 229 -31.71 -13.15 40.47
C LYS A 229 -32.34 -12.92 39.10
N PHE A 230 -33.46 -13.59 38.83
CA PHE A 230 -34.22 -13.39 37.60
C PHE A 230 -35.72 -13.36 37.90
N LYS A 231 -36.47 -12.54 37.16
CA LYS A 231 -37.93 -12.44 37.22
C LYS A 231 -38.43 -11.82 35.92
N ASP A 232 -39.38 -12.44 35.24
CA ASP A 232 -40.13 -11.91 34.09
C ASP A 232 -39.39 -10.87 33.21
N GLY A 233 -38.41 -11.33 32.42
CA GLY A 233 -37.64 -10.46 31.51
C GLY A 233 -36.50 -9.67 32.17
N GLU A 234 -36.37 -9.72 33.49
CA GLU A 234 -35.30 -9.07 34.25
C GLU A 234 -34.24 -10.07 34.73
N LEU A 235 -32.98 -9.69 34.62
CA LEU A 235 -31.82 -10.38 35.18
C LEU A 235 -31.00 -9.41 36.04
N CYS A 236 -30.77 -9.74 37.31
CA CYS A 236 -30.00 -8.93 38.24
C CYS A 236 -28.84 -9.75 38.81
N ILE A 237 -27.61 -9.28 38.60
CA ILE A 237 -26.40 -9.89 39.15
C ILE A 237 -25.87 -8.99 40.26
N LYS A 238 -25.67 -9.55 41.46
CA LYS A 238 -25.11 -8.84 42.62
C LYS A 238 -23.93 -9.61 43.18
N ARG A 239 -22.84 -8.93 43.54
CA ARG A 239 -21.71 -9.56 44.22
C ARG A 239 -22.13 -10.03 45.62
N MET A 240 -21.77 -11.27 45.97
CA MET A 240 -22.00 -11.76 47.32
C MET A 240 -21.03 -11.06 48.27
N LYS A 241 -21.55 -10.39 49.31
CA LYS A 241 -20.72 -9.87 50.40
C LYS A 241 -20.36 -11.06 51.29
N ALA A 242 -19.07 -11.30 51.50
CA ALA A 242 -18.58 -12.37 52.36
C ALA A 242 -19.32 -12.34 53.71
N TRP A 243 -19.84 -13.49 54.13
CA TRP A 243 -20.37 -13.67 55.48
C TRP A 243 -19.23 -13.39 56.46
N LYS A 244 -19.33 -12.31 57.24
CA LYS A 244 -18.56 -12.19 58.48
C LYS A 244 -19.14 -13.23 59.44
N LYS A 245 -18.41 -14.33 59.64
CA LYS A 245 -18.55 -15.14 60.85
C LYS A 245 -18.08 -14.32 62.05
#